data_AF-A0A8C4XRK7-F1
#
_entry.id   AF-A0A8C4XRK7-F1
#
_cell.length_a   1.000
_cell.length_b   1.000
_cell.length_c   1.000
_cell.angle_alpha   90.00
_cell.angle_beta   90.00
_cell.angle_gamma   90.00
#
_symmetry.space_group_name_H-M   'P 1'
#
loop_
_entity.id
_entity.type
_entity.pdbx_description
1 polymer ?
#
loop_
_entity_poly.entity_id
_entity_poly.type
_entity_poly.pdbx_seq_one_letter_code
_entity_poly.pdbx_strand_id
1 'polypeptide(L)'
;RSKKFQALLKAPRFQAPTAPWVRKHGRPRCAAPGAGAHGRSGAVRCARAERCGVAGRSGAVRCARAERSGVAGRSGAVRCARAERSGVAGRSLPRPAVRTPAAAAARPGHGQPGGRPAGHLARAAAPRSLLRAVAGRERLPHGGGGARLRGQAFLNIPGLSSPCRPVQYLAQTLAKPGISFTGHTSVKSIPFFITFIGLEFAVSWVQKRKLPGRINDGISSLSLGILSRLPDVLFRSVDLISYIYIWDKYRLFELPWDSPWTWYLTLLGVDFAYYCFHRISHEVNILWAAHQVHHSSEDYNLFTALRQSILQKYTSWIFNLPMALFIPPSVFAVHLQFNLLYQFWIHTEVITSLGPLEWILNTPSHHRVHHGRNPYCIDKNYGGTLIIWDRIFGTFEAEDAKVVYGLTHPVNSFNPIMLQLRPLAHIWNTFWATPGFCSKLSVIFKGPGWGPGKPRLGLPEEIPVITGKEVPFNPSVPAYLNCYAVVHFAVIVDFYTELLATVTVLSQGTILLRIGFIILSLTSFGLLLENRSKAGILEITRCLVFIGVYKLGYLRSQFSSLGYAYEVLFSLCAAFWGIQIMKQITSSKDKHH
;
A
#
# COMPACT_ATOMS: atom_id res chain seq x y z
N ARG A 1 40.83 38.26 19.36
CA ARG A 1 40.23 37.03 19.91
C ARG A 1 39.74 36.15 18.75
N SER A 2 40.68 35.40 18.19
CA SER A 2 40.56 34.38 17.15
C SER A 2 41.89 33.61 17.27
N LYS A 3 41.87 32.28 17.11
CA LYS A 3 43.00 31.32 17.30
C LYS A 3 43.11 30.58 18.65
N LYS A 4 42.00 30.07 19.22
CA LYS A 4 42.04 28.96 20.21
C LYS A 4 40.87 27.97 20.05
N PHE A 5 40.62 27.50 18.83
CA PHE A 5 39.65 26.41 18.58
C PHE A 5 40.08 25.47 17.43
N GLN A 6 41.37 25.11 17.38
CA GLN A 6 41.91 24.15 16.40
C GLN A 6 42.88 23.11 17.00
N ALA A 7 42.85 22.84 18.31
CA ALA A 7 43.84 21.98 18.96
C ALA A 7 43.26 20.83 19.80
N LEU A 8 42.09 20.28 19.45
CA LEU A 8 41.48 19.17 20.21
C LEU A 8 40.92 18.03 19.35
N LEU A 9 41.51 17.77 18.18
CA LEU A 9 41.22 16.57 17.38
C LEU A 9 42.52 15.88 16.93
N LYS A 10 43.24 15.27 17.87
CA LYS A 10 44.21 14.21 17.58
C LYS A 10 44.20 13.18 18.72
N ALA A 11 43.54 12.05 18.49
CA ALA A 11 43.79 10.78 19.15
C ALA A 11 43.56 9.65 18.12
N PRO A 12 44.25 8.49 18.24
CA PRO A 12 44.71 7.70 17.11
C PRO A 12 43.67 6.71 16.55
N ARG A 13 43.80 6.42 15.25
CA ARG A 13 43.03 5.41 14.52
C ARG A 13 43.42 4.00 14.97
N PHE A 14 42.44 3.20 15.39
CA PHE A 14 42.56 1.74 15.44
C PHE A 14 42.62 1.20 14.00
N GLN A 15 43.67 0.44 13.68
CA GLN A 15 43.79 -0.35 12.46
C GLN A 15 43.12 -1.71 12.65
N ALA A 16 42.22 -2.07 11.74
CA ALA A 16 41.80 -3.45 11.49
C ALA A 16 42.20 -3.82 10.05
N PRO A 17 42.57 -5.09 9.79
CA PRO A 17 43.38 -5.46 8.63
C PRO A 17 42.58 -5.48 7.32
N THR A 18 43.14 -4.82 6.29
CA THR A 18 42.63 -4.82 4.91
C THR A 18 43.21 -5.98 4.12
N ALA A 19 42.35 -6.82 3.54
CA ALA A 19 42.68 -7.67 2.40
C ALA A 19 42.53 -6.87 1.09
N PRO A 20 43.43 -7.00 0.10
CA PRO A 20 43.44 -6.11 -1.06
C PRO A 20 42.46 -6.58 -2.15
N TRP A 21 41.43 -5.78 -2.44
CA TRP A 21 40.66 -5.87 -3.68
C TRP A 21 41.25 -4.91 -4.71
N VAL A 22 41.78 -5.50 -5.79
CA VAL A 22 42.37 -4.84 -6.95
C VAL A 22 41.29 -4.05 -7.71
N ARG A 23 41.38 -2.72 -7.72
CA ARG A 23 40.67 -1.86 -8.67
C ARG A 23 41.37 -1.93 -10.03
N LYS A 24 40.71 -2.50 -11.05
CA LYS A 24 41.05 -2.23 -12.46
C LYS A 24 40.06 -1.21 -13.02
N HIS A 25 40.48 0.06 -13.08
CA HIS A 25 39.92 1.02 -14.02
C HIS A 25 40.57 0.79 -15.39
N GLY A 26 39.79 0.37 -16.38
CA GLY A 26 40.21 0.28 -17.77
C GLY A 26 39.13 0.90 -18.66
N ARG A 27 39.41 2.09 -19.22
CA ARG A 27 38.63 2.67 -20.31
C ARG A 27 38.69 1.73 -21.53
N PRO A 28 37.61 1.47 -22.26
CA PRO A 28 37.72 0.75 -23.51
C PRO A 28 38.24 1.72 -24.60
N ARG A 29 39.45 1.42 -25.09
CA ARG A 29 39.95 1.90 -26.39
C ARG A 29 39.28 1.06 -27.48
N CYS A 30 38.62 1.71 -28.43
CA CYS A 30 38.26 1.08 -29.70
C CYS A 30 39.54 0.78 -30.49
N ALA A 31 39.80 -0.50 -30.77
CA ALA A 31 40.79 -0.94 -31.74
C ALA A 31 40.06 -1.41 -33.00
N ALA A 32 40.36 -0.78 -34.13
CA ALA A 32 40.05 -1.29 -35.46
C ALA A 32 41.12 -2.32 -35.88
N PRO A 33 40.81 -3.25 -36.81
CA PRO A 33 41.72 -4.31 -37.21
C PRO A 33 42.79 -3.84 -38.20
N GLY A 34 43.91 -4.56 -38.20
CA GLY A 34 45.15 -4.24 -38.89
C GLY A 34 45.08 -4.18 -40.41
N ALA A 35 46.05 -3.43 -40.94
CA ALA A 35 46.25 -3.09 -42.34
C ALA A 35 46.82 -4.24 -43.18
N GLY A 36 46.44 -4.23 -44.46
CA GLY A 36 47.18 -4.84 -45.57
C GLY A 36 47.17 -3.88 -46.77
N ALA A 37 48.34 -3.29 -47.03
CA ALA A 37 48.88 -2.82 -48.31
C ALA A 37 48.28 -1.61 -49.08
N HIS A 38 49.19 -0.63 -49.26
CA HIS A 38 49.41 0.27 -50.41
C HIS A 38 48.44 1.41 -50.75
N GLY A 39 49.01 2.63 -50.86
CA GLY A 39 48.47 3.71 -51.69
C GLY A 39 48.58 5.09 -51.07
N ARG A 40 49.68 5.79 -51.33
CA ARG A 40 49.92 7.19 -50.95
C ARG A 40 48.92 8.15 -51.62
N SER A 41 48.54 9.18 -50.87
CA SER A 41 48.23 10.58 -51.24
C SER A 41 46.95 11.00 -50.51
N GLY A 42 46.86 12.04 -49.71
CA GLY A 42 47.67 13.23 -49.58
C GLY A 42 46.70 14.36 -49.25
N ALA A 43 46.99 15.13 -48.20
CA ALA A 43 46.39 16.42 -47.84
C ALA A 43 44.91 16.44 -47.37
N VAL A 44 44.44 17.32 -46.47
CA VAL A 44 45.00 18.21 -45.45
C VAL A 44 43.77 18.80 -44.70
N ARG A 45 43.86 18.86 -43.36
CA ARG A 45 43.30 19.82 -42.35
C ARG A 45 41.87 20.37 -42.53
N CYS A 46 40.96 20.20 -41.57
CA CYS A 46 40.85 20.82 -40.23
C CYS A 46 40.55 22.34 -40.19
N ALA A 47 39.43 22.66 -39.52
CA ALA A 47 39.05 23.86 -38.73
C ALA A 47 37.67 24.38 -39.20
N ARG A 48 36.57 24.36 -38.43
CA ARG A 48 36.23 24.94 -37.11
C ARG A 48 36.19 26.48 -37.09
N ALA A 49 34.97 27.04 -37.04
CA ALA A 49 34.57 28.33 -36.45
C ALA A 49 33.03 28.43 -36.58
N GLU A 50 32.22 28.48 -35.52
CA GLU A 50 31.91 29.61 -34.63
C GLU A 50 31.01 30.72 -35.22
N ARG A 51 29.82 30.83 -34.61
CA ARG A 51 28.94 31.99 -34.32
C ARG A 51 28.74 33.12 -35.35
N CYS A 52 27.45 33.37 -35.66
CA CYS A 52 26.73 34.66 -35.70
C CYS A 52 25.24 34.31 -35.96
N GLY A 53 24.18 34.97 -35.49
CA GLY A 53 24.05 36.30 -34.91
C GLY A 53 23.04 37.17 -35.70
N VAL A 54 21.73 36.94 -35.47
CA VAL A 54 20.60 37.91 -35.52
C VAL A 54 20.11 38.54 -36.85
N ALA A 55 18.76 38.61 -36.94
CA ALA A 55 17.88 39.44 -37.79
C ALA A 55 17.83 39.14 -39.30
N GLY A 56 16.69 39.12 -39.99
CA GLY A 56 15.31 39.45 -39.70
C GLY A 56 14.54 39.52 -41.04
N ARG A 57 13.22 39.68 -40.94
CA ARG A 57 12.25 40.04 -42.01
C ARG A 57 11.62 38.93 -42.87
N SER A 58 10.30 38.82 -42.66
CA SER A 58 9.20 38.80 -43.64
C SER A 58 9.29 37.83 -44.83
N GLY A 59 8.35 36.88 -44.84
CA GLY A 59 7.94 36.16 -46.04
C GLY A 59 6.67 35.37 -45.77
N ALA A 60 5.51 36.01 -45.95
CA ALA A 60 4.25 35.30 -46.04
C ALA A 60 4.23 34.48 -47.33
N VAL A 61 3.97 33.18 -47.24
CA VAL A 61 3.52 32.37 -48.37
C VAL A 61 2.29 31.58 -47.91
N ARG A 62 1.13 31.95 -48.48
CA ARG A 62 -0.08 31.14 -48.56
C ARG A 62 0.05 30.18 -49.76
N CYS A 63 -0.84 29.18 -49.76
CA CYS A 63 -1.19 28.17 -50.79
C CYS A 63 -0.65 26.77 -50.47
N ALA A 64 -1.41 25.68 -50.60
CA ALA A 64 -2.82 25.52 -50.96
C ALA A 64 -3.33 24.15 -50.51
N ARG A 65 -4.64 24.14 -50.25
CA ARG A 65 -5.57 23.02 -50.10
C ARG A 65 -5.64 22.23 -51.41
N ALA A 66 -5.63 20.90 -51.34
CA ALA A 66 -6.05 20.04 -52.44
C ALA A 66 -7.14 19.09 -51.93
N GLU A 67 -8.39 19.44 -52.23
CA GLU A 67 -9.53 18.52 -52.27
C GLU A 67 -9.49 17.79 -53.61
N ARG A 68 -9.65 16.46 -53.60
CA ARG A 68 -10.34 15.74 -54.68
C ARG A 68 -11.18 14.61 -54.09
N SER A 69 -12.45 14.68 -54.42
CA SER A 69 -13.50 13.69 -54.29
C SER A 69 -13.40 12.61 -55.38
N GLY A 70 -13.93 11.40 -55.10
CA GLY A 70 -14.76 10.70 -56.09
C GLY A 70 -14.37 9.27 -56.56
N VAL A 71 -14.81 8.27 -55.80
CA VAL A 71 -15.55 7.04 -56.23
C VAL A 71 -14.85 5.84 -56.94
N ALA A 72 -15.03 4.67 -56.28
CA ALA A 72 -15.20 3.27 -56.71
C ALA A 72 -14.01 2.39 -57.20
N GLY A 73 -13.85 1.22 -56.54
CA GLY A 73 -13.16 0.06 -57.12
C GLY A 73 -12.57 -0.97 -56.14
N ARG A 74 -13.44 -1.83 -55.59
CA ARG A 74 -13.26 -3.16 -54.94
C ARG A 74 -11.88 -3.79 -54.65
N SER A 75 -11.89 -4.47 -53.49
CA SER A 75 -11.31 -5.80 -53.15
C SER A 75 -9.88 -5.90 -52.62
N GLY A 76 -9.73 -6.60 -51.47
CA GLY A 76 -8.45 -7.01 -50.90
C GLY A 76 -8.44 -7.17 -49.38
N ALA A 77 -9.27 -8.07 -48.82
CA ALA A 77 -9.16 -8.47 -47.42
C ALA A 77 -8.07 -9.54 -47.27
N VAL A 78 -7.04 -9.28 -46.46
CA VAL A 78 -6.06 -10.29 -46.04
C VAL A 78 -6.38 -10.70 -44.60
N ARG A 79 -6.96 -11.90 -44.45
CA ARG A 79 -6.89 -12.70 -43.22
C ARG A 79 -5.72 -13.67 -43.38
N CYS A 80 -4.84 -13.75 -42.39
CA CYS A 80 -3.95 -14.91 -42.25
C CYS A 80 -4.30 -15.70 -40.99
N ALA A 81 -4.42 -17.00 -41.23
CA ALA A 81 -5.02 -17.99 -40.38
C ALA A 81 -4.05 -18.59 -39.36
N ARG A 82 -4.67 -19.12 -38.32
CA ARG A 82 -4.19 -20.08 -37.33
C ARG A 82 -3.75 -21.37 -38.04
N ALA A 83 -2.54 -21.83 -37.76
CA ALA A 83 -2.06 -23.15 -38.20
C ALA A 83 -1.98 -24.08 -36.99
N GLU A 84 -2.89 -25.06 -36.97
CA GLU A 84 -2.73 -26.31 -36.23
C GLU A 84 -1.81 -27.23 -37.04
N ARG A 85 -0.86 -27.90 -36.39
CA ARG A 85 -0.19 -29.08 -36.92
C ARG A 85 -0.22 -30.20 -35.89
N SER A 86 -0.99 -31.22 -36.20
CA SER A 86 -0.84 -32.60 -35.73
C SER A 86 0.13 -33.34 -36.66
N GLY A 87 0.92 -34.25 -36.11
CA GLY A 87 1.84 -35.11 -36.85
C GLY A 87 2.62 -36.04 -35.92
N VAL A 88 2.23 -37.32 -35.91
CA VAL A 88 2.71 -38.42 -35.08
C VAL A 88 3.85 -39.17 -35.78
N ALA A 89 4.91 -39.52 -35.04
CA ALA A 89 5.76 -40.73 -35.13
C ALA A 89 6.81 -40.61 -34.01
N GLY A 90 6.92 -41.48 -33.00
CA GLY A 90 7.09 -42.93 -33.10
C GLY A 90 8.58 -43.27 -33.05
N ARG A 91 9.16 -43.38 -31.84
CA ARG A 91 10.37 -44.19 -31.58
C ARG A 91 10.58 -44.42 -30.08
N SER A 92 10.92 -45.67 -29.82
CA SER A 92 11.00 -46.42 -28.58
C SER A 92 12.34 -46.26 -27.84
N LEU A 93 12.24 -46.30 -26.50
CA LEU A 93 13.18 -46.60 -25.41
C LEU A 93 14.55 -47.26 -25.74
N PRO A 94 15.59 -47.07 -24.89
CA PRO A 94 15.72 -47.89 -23.67
C PRO A 94 16.13 -47.16 -22.37
N ARG A 95 15.65 -47.73 -21.26
CA ARG A 95 16.08 -47.52 -19.86
C ARG A 95 17.53 -48.02 -19.64
N PRO A 96 18.16 -47.60 -18.54
CA PRO A 96 18.86 -48.55 -17.64
C PRO A 96 18.25 -48.45 -16.23
N ALA A 97 17.76 -49.54 -15.63
CA ALA A 97 18.51 -50.62 -14.96
C ALA A 97 19.13 -50.19 -13.61
N VAL A 98 18.29 -50.34 -12.57
CA VAL A 98 18.53 -50.84 -11.21
C VAL A 98 19.98 -51.02 -10.74
N ARG A 99 20.32 -50.40 -9.60
CA ARG A 99 21.08 -51.04 -8.51
C ARG A 99 20.54 -50.60 -7.14
N THR A 100 19.88 -51.51 -6.45
CA THR A 100 19.78 -51.56 -4.98
C THR A 100 20.97 -52.36 -4.43
N PRO A 101 21.26 -52.22 -3.12
CA PRO A 101 21.35 -53.41 -2.28
C PRO A 101 20.40 -53.35 -1.08
N ALA A 102 19.91 -54.55 -0.74
CA ALA A 102 19.12 -54.94 0.41
C ALA A 102 19.92 -54.76 1.73
N ALA A 103 19.30 -54.25 2.80
CA ALA A 103 18.61 -54.95 3.90
C ALA A 103 19.52 -55.53 5.00
N ALA A 104 19.30 -55.08 6.24
CA ALA A 104 19.46 -55.88 7.45
C ALA A 104 18.49 -55.34 8.51
N ALA A 105 17.53 -56.18 8.89
CA ALA A 105 16.62 -56.00 10.00
C ALA A 105 17.15 -56.78 11.21
N ALA A 106 17.07 -56.20 12.41
CA ALA A 106 17.06 -56.94 13.68
C ALA A 106 16.42 -56.09 14.80
N ARG A 107 15.22 -56.49 15.22
CA ARG A 107 14.69 -56.49 16.61
C ARG A 107 14.67 -57.98 17.04
N PRO A 108 14.45 -58.42 18.31
CA PRO A 108 13.70 -57.77 19.40
C PRO A 108 14.13 -58.08 20.87
N GLY A 109 13.34 -57.59 21.84
CA GLY A 109 13.15 -58.15 23.21
C GLY A 109 13.99 -57.49 24.32
N HIS A 110 13.61 -57.43 25.59
CA HIS A 110 12.41 -57.69 26.39
C HIS A 110 12.76 -57.20 27.82
N GLY A 111 11.81 -56.73 28.65
CA GLY A 111 12.07 -56.59 30.10
C GLY A 111 11.22 -55.58 30.88
N GLN A 112 9.99 -55.95 31.22
CA GLN A 112 9.33 -55.64 32.51
C GLN A 112 9.67 -56.79 33.49
N PRO A 113 9.30 -56.81 34.82
CA PRO A 113 8.25 -56.04 35.53
C PRO A 113 8.57 -55.61 36.99
N GLY A 114 7.61 -54.94 37.66
CA GLY A 114 7.28 -55.26 39.06
C GLY A 114 7.20 -54.10 40.08
N GLY A 115 6.05 -54.00 40.78
CA GLY A 115 6.03 -53.62 42.21
C GLY A 115 5.24 -52.36 42.65
N ARG A 116 3.93 -52.52 42.91
CA ARG A 116 3.15 -51.80 43.97
C ARG A 116 3.36 -52.53 45.31
N PRO A 117 3.02 -52.02 46.55
CA PRO A 117 1.73 -51.39 46.95
C PRO A 117 1.80 -50.27 48.05
N ALA A 118 0.87 -49.31 48.12
CA ALA A 118 -0.37 -49.18 48.93
C ALA A 118 -0.28 -48.55 50.35
N GLY A 119 -1.33 -47.78 50.72
CA GLY A 119 -1.69 -47.27 52.06
C GLY A 119 -1.73 -45.73 52.13
N HIS A 120 -2.76 -45.00 52.58
CA HIS A 120 -4.04 -45.30 53.24
C HIS A 120 -4.96 -44.04 53.22
N LEU A 121 -6.29 -44.26 53.08
CA LEU A 121 -7.47 -43.66 53.79
C LEU A 121 -7.58 -42.13 54.00
N ALA A 122 -8.74 -41.45 54.02
CA ALA A 122 -10.16 -41.72 53.75
C ALA A 122 -10.97 -40.39 53.89
N ARG A 123 -12.14 -40.32 53.20
CA ARG A 123 -13.48 -39.73 53.51
C ARG A 123 -13.60 -38.68 54.64
N ALA A 124 -14.51 -37.68 54.64
CA ALA A 124 -15.94 -37.68 54.31
C ALA A 124 -16.48 -36.21 54.29
N ALA A 125 -17.43 -35.84 53.42
CA ALA A 125 -18.88 -35.68 53.67
C ALA A 125 -19.34 -34.31 54.25
N ALA A 126 -20.31 -33.71 53.56
CA ALA A 126 -21.12 -32.55 53.96
C ALA A 126 -22.21 -32.91 54.99
N PRO A 127 -22.89 -31.91 55.59
CA PRO A 127 -24.35 -31.83 55.37
C PRO A 127 -24.96 -30.40 55.30
N ARG A 128 -26.26 -30.40 54.92
CA ARG A 128 -27.20 -29.30 54.60
C ARG A 128 -27.93 -28.69 55.82
N SER A 129 -28.73 -27.64 55.52
CA SER A 129 -30.00 -27.15 56.14
C SER A 129 -29.86 -26.14 57.29
N LEU A 130 -30.68 -25.09 57.51
CA LEU A 130 -32.14 -24.82 57.44
C LEU A 130 -32.38 -23.27 57.33
N LEU A 131 -33.29 -22.72 56.52
CA LEU A 131 -34.69 -22.30 56.81
C LEU A 131 -34.91 -21.17 57.86
N ARG A 132 -35.32 -19.96 57.45
CA ARG A 132 -36.65 -19.32 57.75
C ARG A 132 -36.72 -17.83 57.37
N ALA A 133 -37.91 -17.47 56.87
CA ALA A 133 -38.38 -16.14 56.53
C ALA A 133 -39.10 -15.46 57.71
N VAL A 134 -39.15 -14.12 57.72
CA VAL A 134 -40.24 -13.33 58.33
C VAL A 134 -40.60 -12.17 57.42
N ALA A 135 -41.91 -12.00 57.25
CA ALA A 135 -42.60 -11.07 56.38
C ALA A 135 -42.81 -9.69 57.03
N GLY A 136 -42.93 -8.66 56.19
CA GLY A 136 -43.55 -7.37 56.52
C GLY A 136 -44.33 -6.88 55.31
N ARG A 137 -45.67 -7.02 55.36
CA ARG A 137 -46.63 -6.45 54.40
C ARG A 137 -46.87 -4.99 54.75
N GLU A 138 -46.82 -4.09 53.78
CA GLU A 138 -47.72 -2.93 53.71
C GLU A 138 -48.15 -2.66 52.26
N ARG A 139 -49.40 -2.21 52.14
CA ARG A 139 -50.22 -2.18 50.91
C ARG A 139 -49.93 -0.94 50.07
N LEU A 140 -49.98 -1.11 48.75
CA LEU A 140 -50.14 -0.05 47.75
C LEU A 140 -51.60 0.42 47.67
N PRO A 141 -51.83 1.60 47.07
CA PRO A 141 -52.83 1.69 46.02
C PRO A 141 -52.26 2.21 44.68
N HIS A 142 -52.82 1.64 43.62
CA HIS A 142 -52.94 2.05 42.21
C HIS A 142 -52.08 3.16 41.60
N GLY A 143 -51.56 2.88 40.40
CA GLY A 143 -51.46 3.90 39.33
C GLY A 143 -50.37 3.67 38.28
N GLY A 144 -50.75 3.03 37.16
CA GLY A 144 -50.35 3.36 35.78
C GLY A 144 -48.88 3.62 35.40
N GLY A 145 -48.39 2.81 34.46
CA GLY A 145 -47.73 3.34 33.25
C GLY A 145 -46.20 3.23 33.13
N GLY A 146 -45.75 2.53 32.09
CA GLY A 146 -44.55 2.92 31.32
C GLY A 146 -43.20 2.37 31.80
N ALA A 147 -42.84 1.18 31.33
CA ALA A 147 -41.48 0.64 31.45
C ALA A 147 -40.47 1.49 30.66
N ARG A 148 -39.59 2.22 31.36
CA ARG A 148 -38.27 2.63 30.85
C ARG A 148 -37.23 1.63 31.38
N LEU A 149 -36.64 0.84 30.50
CA LEU A 149 -35.47 0.02 30.81
C LEU A 149 -34.25 0.95 31.01
N ARG A 150 -33.89 1.17 32.28
CA ARG A 150 -32.54 1.59 32.69
C ARG A 150 -31.60 0.41 32.51
N GLY A 151 -30.52 0.62 31.77
CA GLY A 151 -29.42 -0.35 31.63
C GLY A 151 -28.10 0.37 31.39
N GLN A 152 -27.56 1.01 32.43
CA GLN A 152 -26.15 1.35 32.53
C GLN A 152 -25.68 0.99 33.95
N ALA A 153 -25.03 -0.16 34.07
CA ALA A 153 -24.24 -0.50 35.25
C ALA A 153 -22.77 -0.28 34.88
N PHE A 154 -22.22 0.86 35.31
CA PHE A 154 -20.78 1.10 35.29
C PHE A 154 -20.16 0.39 36.49
N LEU A 155 -19.15 -0.45 36.24
CA LEU A 155 -18.26 -0.98 37.26
C LEU A 155 -17.44 0.19 37.85
N ASN A 156 -17.89 0.71 38.99
CA ASN A 156 -17.09 1.58 39.85
C ASN A 156 -16.23 0.67 40.74
N ILE A 157 -14.94 0.60 40.46
CA ILE A 157 -13.95 -0.02 41.37
C ILE A 157 -13.42 1.10 42.28
N PRO A 158 -13.66 1.10 43.60
CA PRO A 158 -13.12 2.11 44.50
C PRO A 158 -11.66 1.78 44.84
N GLY A 159 -10.73 2.71 44.60
CA GLY A 159 -9.33 2.56 45.05
C GLY A 159 -8.22 3.27 44.25
N LEU A 160 -8.50 3.97 43.14
CA LEU A 160 -7.49 4.78 42.46
C LEU A 160 -7.63 6.26 42.82
N SER A 161 -6.77 6.73 43.74
CA SER A 161 -6.52 8.16 43.91
C SER A 161 -5.72 8.70 42.71
N SER A 162 -6.29 9.73 42.08
CA SER A 162 -5.74 10.58 41.00
C SER A 162 -5.65 9.96 39.59
N PRO A 163 -6.63 10.27 38.70
CA PRO A 163 -6.64 9.74 37.35
C PRO A 163 -5.83 10.61 36.37
N CYS A 164 -4.98 9.97 35.58
CA CYS A 164 -4.46 10.54 34.34
C CYS A 164 -5.64 10.87 33.39
N ARG A 165 -6.15 12.11 33.44
CA ARG A 165 -7.19 12.63 32.53
C ARG A 165 -6.91 12.31 31.04
N PRO A 166 -5.67 12.33 30.52
CA PRO A 166 -5.40 11.99 29.12
C PRO A 166 -5.60 10.51 28.79
N VAL A 167 -5.23 9.61 29.71
CA VAL A 167 -5.37 8.15 29.53
C VAL A 167 -6.83 7.75 29.63
N GLN A 168 -7.57 8.33 30.58
CA GLN A 168 -9.02 8.13 30.66
C GLN A 168 -9.74 8.72 29.46
N TYR A 169 -9.34 9.90 28.96
CA TYR A 169 -9.93 10.48 27.76
C TYR A 169 -9.62 9.65 26.50
N LEU A 170 -8.40 9.16 26.34
CA LEU A 170 -8.02 8.27 25.24
C LEU A 170 -8.76 6.95 25.33
N ALA A 171 -8.82 6.32 26.51
CA ALA A 171 -9.57 5.09 26.75
C ALA A 171 -11.08 5.29 26.51
N GLN A 172 -11.67 6.41 26.96
CA GLN A 172 -13.07 6.76 26.70
C GLN A 172 -13.34 7.04 25.22
N THR A 173 -12.39 7.66 24.51
CA THR A 173 -12.48 7.93 23.07
C THR A 173 -12.39 6.64 22.26
N LEU A 174 -11.52 5.71 22.67
CA LEU A 174 -11.33 4.39 22.04
C LEU A 174 -12.41 3.36 22.42
N ALA A 175 -13.06 3.53 23.57
CA ALA A 175 -14.14 2.64 24.02
C ALA A 175 -15.44 2.86 23.23
N LYS A 176 -15.61 4.02 22.59
CA LYS A 176 -16.76 4.29 21.73
C LYS A 176 -16.72 3.38 20.49
N PRO A 177 -17.77 2.59 20.22
CA PRO A 177 -17.85 1.79 18.99
C PRO A 177 -17.68 2.68 17.75
N GLY A 178 -16.82 2.27 16.80
CA GLY A 178 -16.63 2.98 15.52
C GLY A 178 -15.61 4.13 15.53
N ILE A 179 -14.97 4.45 16.66
CA ILE A 179 -13.91 5.48 16.71
C ILE A 179 -12.56 4.78 16.86
N SER A 180 -11.81 4.64 15.76
CA SER A 180 -10.36 4.47 15.85
C SER A 180 -9.73 5.84 16.12
N PHE A 181 -8.77 5.92 17.05
CA PHE A 181 -7.95 7.13 17.25
C PHE A 181 -7.26 7.57 15.95
N THR A 182 -6.88 6.60 15.10
CA THR A 182 -6.38 6.87 13.74
C THR A 182 -7.45 7.47 12.83
N GLY A 183 -8.72 7.06 12.94
CA GLY A 183 -9.82 7.57 12.13
C GLY A 183 -10.16 9.02 12.44
N HIS A 184 -10.24 9.39 13.73
CA HIS A 184 -10.58 10.74 14.15
C HIS A 184 -9.46 11.76 13.85
N THR A 185 -8.20 11.37 13.98
CA THR A 185 -7.04 12.20 13.60
C THR A 185 -6.89 12.30 12.08
N SER A 186 -7.20 11.23 11.34
CA SER A 186 -7.18 11.23 9.87
C SER A 186 -8.16 12.26 9.30
N VAL A 187 -9.40 12.32 9.81
CA VAL A 187 -10.40 13.30 9.33
C VAL A 187 -9.92 14.74 9.54
N LYS A 188 -9.31 15.04 10.70
CA LYS A 188 -8.72 16.36 10.98
C LYS A 188 -7.52 16.70 10.10
N SER A 189 -6.86 15.69 9.52
CA SER A 189 -5.68 15.86 8.66
C SER A 189 -6.05 16.09 7.18
N ILE A 190 -7.30 15.77 6.77
CA ILE A 190 -7.76 15.92 5.37
C ILE A 190 -7.51 17.34 4.81
N PRO A 191 -7.84 18.44 5.52
CA PRO A 191 -7.57 19.79 4.99
C PRO A 191 -6.10 20.05 4.72
N PHE A 192 -5.20 19.50 5.55
CA PHE A 192 -3.76 19.61 5.34
C PHE A 192 -3.33 18.83 4.10
N PHE A 193 -3.79 17.58 3.92
CA PHE A 193 -3.47 16.82 2.72
C PHE A 193 -3.93 17.53 1.44
N ILE A 194 -5.17 18.03 1.41
CA ILE A 194 -5.69 18.79 0.27
C ILE A 194 -4.85 20.04 0.00
N THR A 195 -4.48 20.78 1.05
CA THR A 195 -3.66 21.99 0.93
C THR A 195 -2.28 21.70 0.35
N PHE A 196 -1.60 20.67 0.87
CA PHE A 196 -0.27 20.29 0.39
C PHE A 196 -0.30 19.73 -1.05
N ILE A 197 -1.32 18.95 -1.40
CA ILE A 197 -1.53 18.49 -2.79
C ILE A 197 -1.76 19.69 -3.72
N GLY A 198 -2.62 20.63 -3.32
CA GLY A 198 -2.85 21.87 -4.08
C GLY A 198 -1.57 22.70 -4.24
N LEU A 199 -0.74 22.77 -3.19
CA LEU A 199 0.55 23.45 -3.23
C LEU A 199 1.54 22.73 -4.18
N GLU A 200 1.65 21.40 -4.12
CA GLU A 200 2.48 20.62 -5.04
C GLU A 200 2.08 20.87 -6.50
N PHE A 201 0.77 20.93 -6.77
CA PHE A 201 0.21 21.22 -8.09
C PHE A 201 0.56 22.64 -8.55
N ALA A 202 0.36 23.64 -7.68
CA ALA A 202 0.69 25.03 -7.97
C ALA A 202 2.18 25.22 -8.24
N VAL A 203 3.05 24.66 -7.39
CA VAL A 203 4.51 24.75 -7.56
C VAL A 203 4.96 24.02 -8.83
N SER A 204 4.44 22.82 -9.10
CA SER A 204 4.74 22.08 -10.33
C SER A 204 4.31 22.82 -11.59
N TRP A 205 3.15 23.48 -11.54
CA TRP A 205 2.68 24.33 -12.64
C TRP A 205 3.60 25.54 -12.86
N VAL A 206 3.99 26.23 -11.80
CA VAL A 206 4.87 27.41 -11.89
C VAL A 206 6.27 27.03 -12.40
N GLN A 207 6.84 25.94 -11.90
CA GLN A 207 8.21 25.53 -12.21
C GLN A 207 8.32 24.76 -13.54
N LYS A 208 7.40 23.82 -13.79
CA LYS A 208 7.50 22.82 -14.87
C LYS A 208 6.40 22.98 -15.93
N ARG A 209 5.42 23.86 -15.73
CA ARG A 209 4.23 24.03 -16.60
C ARG A 209 3.48 22.71 -16.86
N LYS A 210 3.52 21.80 -15.89
CA LYS A 210 2.92 20.47 -15.96
C LYS A 210 2.38 20.07 -14.60
N LEU A 211 1.19 19.46 -14.57
CA LEU A 211 0.62 18.87 -13.37
C LEU A 211 1.37 17.57 -13.00
N PRO A 212 1.53 17.27 -11.70
CA PRO A 212 2.17 16.04 -11.26
C PRO A 212 1.18 14.87 -11.38
N GLY A 213 1.62 13.80 -12.05
CA GLY A 213 0.89 12.55 -12.18
C GLY A 213 -0.28 12.56 -13.18
N ARG A 214 -0.86 11.37 -13.39
CA ARG A 214 -2.00 11.14 -14.29
C ARG A 214 -3.30 11.01 -13.49
N ILE A 215 -4.42 11.43 -14.08
CA ILE A 215 -5.74 11.38 -13.43
C ILE A 215 -6.11 9.96 -13.01
N ASN A 216 -5.83 8.96 -13.86
CA ASN A 216 -6.15 7.57 -13.56
C ASN A 216 -5.36 7.01 -12.37
N ASP A 217 -4.06 7.30 -12.30
CA ASP A 217 -3.21 6.92 -11.19
C ASP A 217 -3.61 7.65 -9.91
N GLY A 218 -3.88 8.96 -9.98
CA GLY A 218 -4.35 9.76 -8.84
C GLY A 218 -5.68 9.24 -8.26
N ILE A 219 -6.69 8.98 -9.10
CA ILE A 219 -7.96 8.39 -8.66
C ILE A 219 -7.73 6.99 -8.07
N SER A 220 -6.88 6.16 -8.68
CA SER A 220 -6.55 4.83 -8.17
C SER A 220 -5.87 4.89 -6.80
N SER A 221 -4.93 5.82 -6.61
CA SER A 221 -4.19 6.03 -5.37
C SER A 221 -5.10 6.50 -4.24
N LEU A 222 -5.97 7.48 -4.50
CA LEU A 222 -7.00 7.90 -3.54
C LEU A 222 -8.02 6.78 -3.25
N SER A 223 -8.41 6.01 -4.27
CA SER A 223 -9.31 4.86 -4.10
C SER A 223 -8.73 3.82 -3.15
N LEU A 224 -7.45 3.48 -3.31
CA LEU A 224 -6.74 2.57 -2.41
C LEU A 224 -6.62 3.13 -1.00
N GLY A 225 -6.38 4.44 -0.87
CA GLY A 225 -6.41 5.15 0.42
C GLY A 225 -7.74 5.00 1.14
N ILE A 226 -8.85 5.34 0.48
CA ILE A 226 -10.21 5.16 1.02
C ILE A 226 -10.44 3.70 1.39
N LEU A 227 -10.16 2.78 0.47
CA LEU A 227 -10.37 1.34 0.65
C LEU A 227 -9.60 0.81 1.87
N SER A 228 -8.37 1.26 2.09
CA SER A 228 -7.54 0.85 3.23
C SER A 228 -8.08 1.29 4.60
N ARG A 229 -8.99 2.27 4.63
CA ARG A 229 -9.59 2.81 5.87
C ARG A 229 -10.97 2.25 6.16
N LEU A 230 -11.68 1.67 5.19
CA LEU A 230 -13.01 1.09 5.40
C LEU A 230 -13.04 -0.01 6.49
N PRO A 231 -12.03 -0.88 6.63
CA PRO A 231 -12.00 -1.87 7.70
C PRO A 231 -12.03 -1.26 9.12
N ASP A 232 -11.45 -0.07 9.33
CA ASP A 232 -11.45 0.63 10.63
C ASP A 232 -12.86 1.08 11.06
N VAL A 233 -13.81 1.15 10.12
CA VAL A 233 -15.23 1.46 10.40
C VAL A 233 -15.93 0.25 11.01
N LEU A 234 -15.52 -0.96 10.61
CA LEU A 234 -16.12 -2.23 11.04
C LEU A 234 -15.41 -2.83 12.24
N PHE A 235 -14.08 -2.72 12.26
CA PHE A 235 -13.21 -3.30 13.27
C PHE A 235 -12.49 -2.20 14.02
N ARG A 236 -12.39 -2.33 15.34
CA ARG A 236 -11.54 -1.43 16.13
C ARG A 236 -10.06 -1.64 15.76
N SER A 237 -9.27 -0.60 15.96
CA SER A 237 -7.83 -0.59 15.68
C SER A 237 -7.10 -1.72 16.41
N VAL A 238 -6.65 -2.76 15.68
CA VAL A 238 -5.97 -3.94 16.25
C VAL A 238 -4.66 -3.55 16.94
N ASP A 239 -3.95 -2.57 16.38
CA ASP A 239 -2.73 -1.98 16.92
C ASP A 239 -2.95 -1.40 18.32
N LEU A 240 -3.90 -0.48 18.50
CA LEU A 240 -4.11 0.12 19.82
C LEU A 240 -4.71 -0.86 20.83
N ILE A 241 -5.62 -1.75 20.41
CA ILE A 241 -6.21 -2.73 21.32
C ILE A 241 -5.15 -3.70 21.83
N SER A 242 -4.35 -4.27 20.92
CA SER A 242 -3.28 -5.20 21.31
C SER A 242 -2.23 -4.50 22.16
N TYR A 243 -1.86 -3.26 21.83
CA TYR A 243 -0.92 -2.47 22.62
C TYR A 243 -1.44 -2.21 24.03
N ILE A 244 -2.68 -1.73 24.19
CA ILE A 244 -3.30 -1.49 25.50
C ILE A 244 -3.43 -2.79 26.29
N TYR A 245 -3.81 -3.89 25.64
CA TYR A 245 -3.89 -5.20 26.29
C TYR A 245 -2.54 -5.64 26.86
N ILE A 246 -1.45 -5.51 26.09
CA ILE A 246 -0.10 -5.83 26.58
C ILE A 246 0.32 -4.88 27.69
N TRP A 247 0.07 -3.58 27.55
CA TRP A 247 0.35 -2.57 28.57
C TRP A 247 -0.35 -2.87 29.91
N ASP A 248 -1.64 -3.18 29.87
CA ASP A 248 -2.43 -3.39 31.08
C ASP A 248 -2.06 -4.69 31.81
N LYS A 249 -1.68 -5.73 31.06
CA LYS A 249 -1.47 -7.08 31.60
C LYS A 249 -0.01 -7.48 31.81
N TYR A 250 0.90 -6.95 31.01
CA TYR A 250 2.28 -7.44 30.91
C TYR A 250 3.36 -6.35 31.00
N ARG A 251 3.01 -5.07 31.24
CA ARG A 251 4.04 -4.03 31.41
C ARG A 251 4.99 -4.39 32.56
N LEU A 252 6.28 -4.17 32.33
CA LEU A 252 7.33 -4.47 33.30
C LEU A 252 7.55 -3.30 34.26
N PHE A 253 7.52 -2.08 33.71
CA PHE A 253 7.59 -0.82 34.44
C PHE A 253 6.92 0.27 33.61
N GLU A 254 6.69 1.45 34.21
CA GLU A 254 6.05 2.57 33.53
C GLU A 254 7.02 3.73 33.44
N LEU A 255 7.33 4.16 32.20
CA LEU A 255 8.04 5.41 32.01
C LEU A 255 7.09 6.60 32.25
N PRO A 256 7.50 7.62 33.02
CA PRO A 256 6.64 8.77 33.32
C PRO A 256 6.22 9.51 32.05
N TRP A 257 4.91 9.75 31.87
CA TRP A 257 4.37 10.38 30.67
C TRP A 257 4.82 11.85 30.50
N ASP A 258 5.18 12.50 31.60
CA ASP A 258 5.62 13.90 31.70
C ASP A 258 7.14 14.07 31.53
N SER A 259 7.90 12.96 31.47
CA SER A 259 9.34 13.00 31.23
C SER A 259 9.66 13.19 29.74
N PRO A 260 10.46 14.20 29.36
CA PRO A 260 10.90 14.39 27.96
C PRO A 260 11.64 13.16 27.39
N TRP A 261 12.36 12.41 28.24
CA TRP A 261 13.05 11.19 27.83
C TRP A 261 12.09 10.11 27.35
N THR A 262 10.92 9.97 27.99
CA THR A 262 9.87 9.05 27.54
C THR A 262 9.44 9.38 26.12
N TRP A 263 9.29 10.66 25.80
CA TRP A 263 8.91 11.11 24.46
C TRP A 263 10.01 10.86 23.44
N TYR A 264 11.27 11.22 23.73
CA TYR A 264 12.38 10.94 22.81
C TYR A 264 12.59 9.44 22.56
N LEU A 265 12.52 8.62 23.61
CA LEU A 265 12.61 7.16 23.48
C LEU A 265 11.43 6.59 22.70
N THR A 266 10.22 7.14 22.88
CA THR A 266 9.05 6.71 22.11
C THR A 266 9.20 7.09 20.63
N LEU A 267 9.69 8.30 20.32
CA LEU A 267 9.95 8.72 18.94
C LEU A 267 10.93 7.77 18.26
N LEU A 268 12.07 7.50 18.90
CA LEU A 268 13.08 6.57 18.36
C LEU A 268 12.55 5.14 18.26
N GLY A 269 11.81 4.67 19.27
CA GLY A 269 11.24 3.33 19.32
C GLY A 269 10.19 3.09 18.24
N VAL A 270 9.25 4.03 18.06
CA VAL A 270 8.22 3.95 17.00
C VAL A 270 8.87 4.00 15.62
N ASP A 271 9.83 4.90 15.42
CA ASP A 271 10.51 5.03 14.13
C ASP A 271 11.36 3.78 13.79
N PHE A 272 12.01 3.19 14.79
CA PHE A 272 12.74 1.93 14.63
C PHE A 272 11.81 0.74 14.39
N ALA A 273 10.69 0.65 15.11
CA ALA A 273 9.66 -0.36 14.87
C ALA A 273 9.11 -0.26 13.44
N TYR A 274 8.90 0.97 12.95
CA TYR A 274 8.54 1.23 11.56
C TYR A 274 9.63 0.75 10.60
N TYR A 275 10.91 1.09 10.82
CA TYR A 275 12.03 0.62 10.00
C TYR A 275 12.05 -0.92 9.91
N CYS A 276 11.87 -1.61 11.04
CA CYS A 276 11.83 -3.08 11.07
C CYS A 276 10.67 -3.64 10.26
N PHE A 277 9.45 -3.14 10.51
CA PHE A 277 8.26 -3.51 9.74
C PHE A 277 8.48 -3.29 8.25
N HIS A 278 8.99 -2.12 7.88
CA HIS A 278 9.12 -1.68 6.51
C HIS A 278 10.15 -2.54 5.76
N ARG A 279 11.34 -2.74 6.34
CA ARG A 279 12.36 -3.63 5.79
C ARG A 279 11.84 -5.05 5.61
N ILE A 280 11.22 -5.63 6.64
CA ILE A 280 10.69 -7.00 6.56
C ILE A 280 9.56 -7.08 5.52
N SER A 281 8.80 -6.01 5.32
CA SER A 281 7.77 -5.94 4.27
C SER A 281 8.33 -5.97 2.85
N HIS A 282 9.59 -5.59 2.63
CA HIS A 282 10.26 -5.77 1.34
C HIS A 282 10.94 -7.15 1.23
N GLU A 283 11.39 -7.70 2.36
CA GLU A 283 12.16 -8.95 2.39
C GLU A 283 11.34 -10.24 2.58
N VAL A 284 10.04 -10.14 2.91
CA VAL A 284 9.13 -11.28 3.16
C VAL A 284 7.91 -11.18 2.24
N ASN A 285 7.70 -12.19 1.39
CA ASN A 285 6.74 -12.13 0.28
C ASN A 285 5.28 -11.84 0.72
N ILE A 286 4.80 -12.45 1.81
CA ILE A 286 3.43 -12.17 2.29
C ILE A 286 3.27 -10.75 2.83
N LEU A 287 4.32 -10.18 3.42
CA LEU A 287 4.32 -8.78 3.88
C LEU A 287 4.52 -7.82 2.70
N TRP A 288 5.29 -8.24 1.69
CA TRP A 288 5.38 -7.54 0.41
C TRP A 288 4.03 -7.50 -0.31
N ALA A 289 3.23 -8.56 -0.27
CA ALA A 289 1.86 -8.51 -0.78
C ALA A 289 0.99 -7.46 -0.06
N ALA A 290 1.23 -7.24 1.23
CA ALA A 290 0.56 -6.20 2.01
C ALA A 290 1.13 -4.80 1.80
N HIS A 291 2.30 -4.64 1.18
CA HIS A 291 2.98 -3.35 1.05
C HIS A 291 3.15 -2.88 -0.41
N GLN A 292 3.33 -3.78 -1.37
CA GLN A 292 3.59 -3.46 -2.78
C GLN A 292 2.50 -2.63 -3.46
N VAL A 293 1.27 -2.65 -2.92
CA VAL A 293 0.19 -1.76 -3.39
C VAL A 293 0.64 -0.31 -3.33
N HIS A 294 1.37 0.08 -2.28
CA HIS A 294 1.96 1.40 -2.11
C HIS A 294 2.99 1.73 -3.20
N HIS A 295 3.86 0.78 -3.53
CA HIS A 295 4.87 0.89 -4.58
C HIS A 295 4.33 0.74 -6.01
N SER A 296 3.04 0.42 -6.18
CA SER A 296 2.50 0.08 -7.51
C SER A 296 2.14 1.28 -8.39
N SER A 297 2.20 2.51 -7.87
CA SER A 297 2.04 3.71 -8.69
C SER A 297 3.28 3.94 -9.56
N GLU A 298 3.06 4.27 -10.83
CA GLU A 298 4.14 4.66 -11.75
C GLU A 298 4.33 6.18 -11.79
N ASP A 299 3.52 6.94 -11.04
CA ASP A 299 3.70 8.36 -10.78
C ASP A 299 4.20 8.56 -9.34
N TYR A 300 5.00 9.60 -9.09
CA TYR A 300 5.48 9.92 -7.74
C TYR A 300 5.10 11.34 -7.34
N ASN A 301 4.14 11.45 -6.44
CA ASN A 301 3.57 12.71 -5.95
C ASN A 301 2.81 12.45 -4.63
N LEU A 302 2.19 13.49 -4.07
CA LEU A 302 1.53 13.36 -2.77
C LEU A 302 0.32 12.40 -2.76
N PHE A 303 -0.27 12.06 -3.91
CA PHE A 303 -1.27 10.98 -3.96
C PHE A 303 -0.66 9.60 -3.71
N THR A 304 0.59 9.38 -4.09
CA THR A 304 1.31 8.12 -3.84
C THR A 304 1.37 7.81 -2.34
N ALA A 305 1.51 8.83 -1.48
CA ALA A 305 1.43 8.66 -0.02
C ALA A 305 0.11 8.04 0.45
N LEU A 306 -0.99 8.40 -0.22
CA LEU A 306 -2.34 7.94 0.11
C LEU A 306 -2.66 6.55 -0.48
N ARG A 307 -1.82 6.03 -1.37
CA ARG A 307 -1.95 4.70 -1.95
C ARG A 307 -1.55 3.63 -0.94
N GLN A 308 -2.51 3.09 -0.20
CA GLN A 308 -2.27 2.16 0.91
C GLN A 308 -2.98 0.81 0.70
N SER A 309 -2.37 -0.28 1.17
CA SER A 309 -3.04 -1.59 1.19
C SER A 309 -4.04 -1.69 2.34
N ILE A 310 -5.09 -2.50 2.16
CA ILE A 310 -5.95 -2.94 3.27
C ILE A 310 -5.11 -3.69 4.33
N LEU A 311 -4.15 -4.51 3.89
CA LEU A 311 -3.42 -5.44 4.77
C LEU A 311 -2.28 -4.81 5.56
N GLN A 312 -1.82 -3.62 5.17
CA GLN A 312 -0.65 -2.96 5.75
C GLN A 312 -0.79 -2.71 7.27
N LYS A 313 -1.96 -2.28 7.72
CA LYS A 313 -2.22 -2.06 9.15
C LYS A 313 -2.29 -3.36 9.95
N TYR A 314 -2.82 -4.42 9.34
CA TYR A 314 -2.97 -5.74 9.99
C TYR A 314 -1.67 -6.54 10.04
N THR A 315 -0.61 -6.05 9.40
CA THR A 315 0.72 -6.66 9.39
C THR A 315 1.77 -5.88 10.17
N SER A 316 1.52 -4.60 10.49
CA SER A 316 2.48 -3.72 11.18
C SER A 316 2.36 -3.70 12.71
N TRP A 317 1.20 -4.03 13.27
CA TRP A 317 0.93 -3.85 14.72
C TRP A 317 1.90 -4.59 15.65
N ILE A 318 2.34 -5.79 15.26
CA ILE A 318 3.21 -6.65 16.08
C ILE A 318 4.54 -5.97 16.39
N PHE A 319 5.07 -5.19 15.45
CA PHE A 319 6.36 -4.51 15.59
C PHE A 319 6.36 -3.44 16.68
N ASN A 320 5.19 -2.91 17.04
CA ASN A 320 5.05 -1.92 18.09
C ASN A 320 4.87 -2.51 19.49
N LEU A 321 4.48 -3.78 19.61
CA LEU A 321 4.14 -4.41 20.90
C LEU A 321 5.27 -4.42 21.93
N PRO A 322 6.56 -4.58 21.57
CA PRO A 322 7.63 -4.56 22.57
C PRO A 322 7.65 -3.27 23.40
N MET A 323 7.25 -2.13 22.82
CA MET A 323 7.18 -0.85 23.54
C MET A 323 6.09 -0.82 24.60
N ALA A 324 5.03 -1.62 24.46
CA ALA A 324 3.95 -1.71 25.45
C ALA A 324 4.42 -2.29 26.79
N LEU A 325 5.67 -2.76 26.90
CA LEU A 325 6.23 -3.20 28.16
C LEU A 325 6.70 -2.04 29.05
N PHE A 326 6.84 -0.82 28.51
CA PHE A 326 7.42 0.32 29.23
C PHE A 326 6.94 1.73 28.79
N ILE A 327 6.39 1.90 27.57
CA ILE A 327 5.84 3.18 27.08
C ILE A 327 4.31 3.28 27.25
N PRO A 328 3.80 4.33 27.94
CA PRO A 328 2.37 4.56 28.09
C PRO A 328 1.62 4.67 26.74
N PRO A 329 0.41 4.08 26.61
CA PRO A 329 -0.34 4.07 25.34
C PRO A 329 -0.64 5.45 24.76
N SER A 330 -0.78 6.48 25.60
CA SER A 330 -1.01 7.86 25.16
C SER A 330 0.19 8.45 24.43
N VAL A 331 1.41 8.25 24.96
CA VAL A 331 2.65 8.73 24.34
C VAL A 331 2.94 7.95 23.06
N PHE A 332 2.70 6.63 23.08
CA PHE A 332 2.79 5.77 21.89
C PHE A 332 1.86 6.24 20.77
N ALA A 333 0.58 6.46 21.07
CA ALA A 333 -0.42 6.85 20.06
C ALA A 333 -0.07 8.18 19.36
N VAL A 334 0.50 9.14 20.09
CA VAL A 334 0.96 10.41 19.51
C VAL A 334 2.12 10.19 18.54
N HIS A 335 3.13 9.42 18.92
CA HIS A 335 4.29 9.17 18.07
C HIS A 335 3.99 8.28 16.87
N LEU A 336 3.09 7.30 17.03
CA LEU A 336 2.58 6.51 15.91
C LEU A 336 1.92 7.41 14.86
N GLN A 337 1.10 8.37 15.30
CA GLN A 337 0.46 9.32 14.40
C GLN A 337 1.46 10.31 13.79
N PHE A 338 2.44 10.79 14.57
CA PHE A 338 3.50 11.65 14.07
C PHE A 338 4.31 10.97 12.96
N ASN A 339 4.74 9.73 13.18
CA ASN A 339 5.49 8.95 12.20
C ASN A 339 4.68 8.76 10.90
N LEU A 340 3.39 8.45 11.00
CA LEU A 340 2.50 8.32 9.85
C LEU A 340 2.33 9.64 9.08
N LEU A 341 2.11 10.76 9.79
CA LEU A 341 1.93 12.08 9.17
C LEU A 341 3.21 12.60 8.53
N TYR A 342 4.36 12.36 9.18
CA TYR A 342 5.66 12.75 8.63
C TYR A 342 5.88 12.13 7.24
N GLN A 343 5.50 10.87 7.06
CA GLN A 343 5.73 10.16 5.81
C GLN A 343 4.89 10.68 4.63
N PHE A 344 3.88 11.52 4.88
CA PHE A 344 3.07 12.07 3.79
C PHE A 344 3.88 12.99 2.87
N TRP A 345 4.58 13.99 3.42
CA TRP A 345 5.17 15.07 2.62
C TRP A 345 6.45 14.66 1.87
N ILE A 346 7.06 13.54 2.24
CA ILE A 346 8.25 13.02 1.56
C ILE A 346 7.93 12.41 0.18
N HIS A 347 6.65 12.26 -0.18
CA HIS A 347 6.22 11.76 -1.49
C HIS A 347 6.12 12.87 -2.53
N THR A 348 7.25 13.42 -2.97
CA THR A 348 7.24 14.45 -4.01
C THR A 348 8.51 14.48 -4.84
N GLU A 349 8.38 14.89 -6.10
CA GLU A 349 9.50 15.22 -7.00
C GLU A 349 9.81 16.72 -7.05
N VAL A 350 9.09 17.54 -6.28
CA VAL A 350 9.30 19.00 -6.25
C VAL A 350 10.53 19.36 -5.44
N ILE A 351 10.74 18.68 -4.31
CA ILE A 351 11.88 18.91 -3.42
C ILE A 351 13.01 17.95 -3.80
N THR A 352 14.08 18.48 -4.38
CA THR A 352 15.19 17.66 -4.88
C THR A 352 16.17 17.25 -3.78
N SER A 353 16.57 18.16 -2.88
CA SER A 353 17.42 17.85 -1.74
C SER A 353 17.17 18.81 -0.57
N LEU A 354 17.43 18.34 0.65
CA LEU A 354 17.44 19.14 1.89
C LEU A 354 18.84 19.34 2.47
N GLY A 355 19.89 19.02 1.70
CA GLY A 355 21.28 19.21 2.11
C GLY A 355 21.60 18.46 3.41
N PRO A 356 22.23 19.10 4.42
CA PRO A 356 22.67 18.39 5.63
C PRO A 356 21.58 17.68 6.43
N LEU A 357 20.30 18.05 6.27
CA LEU A 357 19.21 17.34 6.96
C LEU A 357 19.09 15.88 6.50
N GLU A 358 19.56 15.55 5.30
CA GLU A 358 19.59 14.20 4.73
C GLU A 358 20.52 13.23 5.47
N TRP A 359 21.36 13.72 6.38
CA TRP A 359 22.15 12.83 7.23
C TRP A 359 21.28 12.14 8.30
N ILE A 360 20.19 12.79 8.72
CA ILE A 360 19.39 12.38 9.88
C ILE A 360 17.94 12.04 9.47
N LEU A 361 17.33 12.88 8.64
CA LEU A 361 15.93 12.76 8.25
C LEU A 361 15.78 11.90 7.00
N ASN A 362 14.70 11.11 6.96
CA ASN A 362 14.19 10.59 5.70
C ASN A 362 13.59 11.77 4.92
N THR A 363 13.97 11.94 3.66
CA THR A 363 13.65 13.11 2.83
C THR A 363 13.01 12.66 1.52
N PRO A 364 12.44 13.58 0.73
CA PRO A 364 11.91 13.24 -0.58
C PRO A 364 12.93 12.55 -1.50
N SER A 365 14.21 12.92 -1.43
CA SER A 365 15.27 12.26 -2.20
C SER A 365 15.45 10.79 -1.83
N HIS A 366 15.59 10.50 -0.54
CA HIS A 366 15.72 9.13 -0.07
C HIS A 366 14.49 8.28 -0.38
N HIS A 367 13.30 8.88 -0.24
CA HIS A 367 12.05 8.16 -0.45
C HIS A 367 11.71 7.95 -1.93
N ARG A 368 12.18 8.82 -2.84
CA ARG A 368 12.17 8.51 -4.28
C ARG A 368 12.98 7.26 -4.57
N VAL A 369 14.21 7.16 -4.04
CA VAL A 369 15.03 5.95 -4.20
C VAL A 369 14.30 4.72 -3.66
N HIS A 370 13.66 4.83 -2.50
CA HIS A 370 12.87 3.75 -1.92
C HIS A 370 11.72 3.27 -2.83
N HIS A 371 11.01 4.20 -3.48
CA HIS A 371 9.94 3.89 -4.42
C HIS A 371 10.43 3.52 -5.83
N GLY A 372 11.73 3.65 -6.08
CA GLY A 372 12.33 3.34 -7.36
C GLY A 372 12.39 1.85 -7.63
N ARG A 373 12.20 1.48 -8.89
CA ARG A 373 12.45 0.12 -9.39
C ARG A 373 13.74 -0.01 -10.20
N ASN A 374 14.57 1.04 -10.22
CA ASN A 374 15.92 0.93 -10.76
C ASN A 374 16.70 -0.13 -9.96
N PRO A 375 17.64 -0.88 -10.57
CA PRO A 375 18.38 -1.90 -9.83
C PRO A 375 19.09 -1.41 -8.55
N TYR A 376 19.59 -0.17 -8.54
CA TYR A 376 20.23 0.41 -7.34
C TYR A 376 19.24 0.83 -6.23
N CYS A 377 17.96 1.00 -6.58
CA CYS A 377 16.89 1.40 -5.66
C CYS A 377 16.31 0.23 -4.86
N ILE A 378 16.48 -1.01 -5.35
CA ILE A 378 15.84 -2.19 -4.75
C ILE A 378 16.39 -2.45 -3.36
N ASP A 379 15.47 -2.65 -2.41
CA ASP A 379 15.77 -2.98 -1.02
C ASP A 379 16.61 -1.90 -0.29
N LYS A 380 16.28 -0.62 -0.53
CA LYS A 380 16.95 0.55 0.07
C LYS A 380 16.00 1.49 0.81
N ASN A 381 16.56 2.23 1.77
CA ASN A 381 15.93 3.40 2.42
C ASN A 381 14.56 3.11 3.08
N TYR A 382 14.54 2.25 4.10
CA TYR A 382 13.33 1.83 4.81
C TYR A 382 12.89 2.76 5.95
N GLY A 383 13.68 3.77 6.31
CA GLY A 383 13.37 4.71 7.39
C GLY A 383 12.01 5.40 7.22
N GLY A 384 11.28 5.61 8.31
CA GLY A 384 10.02 6.36 8.30
C GLY A 384 10.29 7.86 8.35
N THR A 385 10.63 8.34 9.54
CA THR A 385 11.05 9.71 9.83
C THR A 385 12.56 9.88 9.76
N LEU A 386 13.33 8.93 10.30
CA LEU A 386 14.79 9.03 10.37
C LEU A 386 15.46 8.08 9.40
N ILE A 387 16.45 8.57 8.64
CA ILE A 387 17.27 7.75 7.73
C ILE A 387 18.46 7.09 8.46
N ILE A 388 18.66 7.41 9.74
CA ILE A 388 19.79 6.91 10.54
C ILE A 388 19.81 5.39 10.61
N TRP A 389 18.64 4.74 10.63
CA TRP A 389 18.53 3.29 10.69
C TRP A 389 19.12 2.65 9.43
N ASP A 390 18.80 3.20 8.25
CA ASP A 390 19.38 2.72 6.99
C ASP A 390 20.90 2.86 6.96
N ARG A 391 21.44 3.91 7.56
CA ARG A 391 22.90 4.09 7.68
C ARG A 391 23.51 3.07 8.64
N ILE A 392 22.88 2.83 9.79
CA ILE A 392 23.35 1.88 10.81
C ILE A 392 23.33 0.44 10.26
N PHE A 393 22.27 0.06 9.56
CA PHE A 393 22.05 -1.30 9.06
C PHE A 393 22.51 -1.52 7.61
N GLY A 394 23.13 -0.53 6.98
CA GLY A 394 23.72 -0.65 5.64
C GLY A 394 22.70 -0.74 4.50
N THR A 395 21.48 -0.24 4.70
CA THR A 395 20.41 -0.21 3.69
C THR A 395 20.23 1.17 3.06
N PHE A 396 21.09 2.14 3.40
CA PHE A 396 21.07 3.48 2.80
C PHE A 396 21.57 3.49 1.36
N GLU A 397 20.90 4.25 0.51
CA GLU A 397 21.32 4.58 -0.84
C GLU A 397 20.94 6.03 -1.18
N ALA A 398 21.86 6.77 -1.79
CA ALA A 398 21.60 8.14 -2.22
C ALA A 398 20.93 8.16 -3.60
N GLU A 399 20.17 9.21 -3.90
CA GLU A 399 19.64 9.39 -5.25
C GLU A 399 20.76 9.80 -6.21
N ASP A 400 21.12 8.90 -7.13
CA ASP A 400 22.21 9.11 -8.09
C ASP A 400 21.69 9.33 -9.52
N ALA A 401 20.74 8.50 -9.97
CA ALA A 401 20.17 8.56 -11.32
C ALA A 401 18.69 8.93 -11.30
N LYS A 402 18.13 9.21 -12.48
CA LYS A 402 16.68 9.41 -12.61
C LYS A 402 15.95 8.14 -12.16
N VAL A 403 15.12 8.30 -11.14
CA VAL A 403 14.30 7.22 -10.61
C VAL A 403 13.12 6.93 -11.54
N VAL A 404 12.86 5.65 -11.76
CA VAL A 404 11.67 5.13 -12.44
C VAL A 404 10.85 4.38 -11.39
N TYR A 405 9.55 4.70 -11.31
CA TYR A 405 8.65 4.19 -10.28
C TYR A 405 7.79 3.02 -10.77
N GLY A 406 7.00 2.45 -9.86
CA GLY A 406 6.17 1.28 -10.07
C GLY A 406 6.85 -0.02 -9.68
N LEU A 407 6.16 -1.14 -9.83
CA LEU A 407 6.74 -2.45 -9.55
C LEU A 407 7.73 -2.87 -10.66
N THR A 408 8.70 -3.72 -10.30
CA THR A 408 9.58 -4.40 -11.26
C THR A 408 8.79 -5.23 -12.27
N HIS A 409 7.66 -5.80 -11.85
CA HIS A 409 6.67 -6.45 -12.70
C HIS A 409 5.30 -5.73 -12.56
N PRO A 410 4.96 -4.81 -13.47
CA PRO A 410 3.75 -4.01 -13.38
C PRO A 410 2.46 -4.83 -13.39
N VAL A 411 1.50 -4.45 -12.53
CA VAL A 411 0.16 -5.07 -12.48
C VAL A 411 -0.72 -4.60 -13.65
N ASN A 412 -0.46 -3.42 -14.21
CA ASN A 412 -1.23 -2.82 -15.32
C ASN A 412 -2.74 -2.77 -15.02
N SER A 413 -3.09 -2.14 -13.90
CA SER A 413 -4.48 -1.99 -13.45
C SER A 413 -4.64 -0.77 -12.55
N PHE A 414 -5.78 -0.10 -12.65
CA PHE A 414 -6.27 0.93 -11.73
C PHE A 414 -7.39 0.43 -10.82
N ASN A 415 -7.87 -0.81 -11.04
CA ASN A 415 -8.88 -1.44 -10.19
C ASN A 415 -8.32 -1.73 -8.78
N PRO A 416 -8.85 -1.06 -7.74
CA PRO A 416 -8.30 -1.17 -6.39
C PRO A 416 -8.44 -2.59 -5.82
N ILE A 417 -9.49 -3.35 -6.17
CA ILE A 417 -9.65 -4.73 -5.70
C ILE A 417 -8.62 -5.65 -6.36
N MET A 418 -8.39 -5.48 -7.66
CA MET A 418 -7.40 -6.26 -8.40
C MET A 418 -5.99 -6.02 -7.85
N LEU A 419 -5.65 -4.77 -7.54
CA LEU A 419 -4.35 -4.39 -6.98
C LEU A 419 -4.08 -5.04 -5.61
N GLN A 420 -5.12 -5.29 -4.80
CA GLN A 420 -4.98 -6.00 -3.52
C GLN A 420 -4.86 -7.51 -3.70
N LEU A 421 -5.64 -8.09 -4.61
CA LEU A 421 -5.78 -9.55 -4.72
C LEU A 421 -4.71 -10.22 -5.59
N ARG A 422 -4.16 -9.54 -6.62
CA ARG A 422 -3.17 -10.18 -7.51
C ARG A 422 -1.92 -10.68 -6.79
N PRO A 423 -1.30 -9.91 -5.87
CA PRO A 423 -0.16 -10.40 -5.11
C PRO A 423 -0.47 -11.68 -4.33
N LEU A 424 -1.63 -11.73 -3.67
CA LEU A 424 -2.06 -12.88 -2.89
C LEU A 424 -2.35 -14.09 -3.78
N ALA A 425 -3.00 -13.88 -4.93
CA ALA A 425 -3.25 -14.93 -5.91
C ALA A 425 -1.94 -15.48 -6.49
N HIS A 426 -0.93 -14.63 -6.72
CA HIS A 426 0.39 -15.07 -7.15
C HIS A 426 1.05 -15.96 -6.09
N ILE A 427 1.07 -15.53 -4.82
CA ILE A 427 1.59 -16.34 -3.71
C ILE A 427 0.86 -17.68 -3.62
N TRP A 428 -0.47 -17.67 -3.68
CA TRP A 428 -1.31 -18.87 -3.61
C TRP A 428 -0.98 -19.85 -4.73
N ASN A 429 -0.94 -19.39 -5.98
CA ASN A 429 -0.65 -20.24 -7.13
C ASN A 429 0.78 -20.79 -7.07
N THR A 430 1.76 -19.95 -6.74
CA THR A 430 3.17 -20.37 -6.59
C THR A 430 3.34 -21.37 -5.45
N PHE A 431 2.63 -21.19 -4.33
CA PHE A 431 2.63 -22.11 -3.21
C PHE A 431 2.14 -23.51 -3.62
N TRP A 432 1.05 -23.59 -4.38
CA TRP A 432 0.51 -24.87 -4.83
C TRP A 432 1.34 -25.53 -5.94
N ALA A 433 1.95 -24.74 -6.81
CA ALA A 433 2.84 -25.23 -7.86
C ALA A 433 4.22 -25.68 -7.33
N THR A 434 4.67 -25.17 -6.18
CA THR A 434 5.99 -25.48 -5.63
C THR A 434 6.01 -26.85 -4.93
N PRO A 435 6.88 -27.80 -5.34
CA PRO A 435 6.99 -29.10 -4.68
C PRO A 435 7.73 -29.01 -3.34
N GLY A 436 7.33 -29.83 -2.37
CA GLY A 436 7.98 -29.97 -1.06
C GLY A 436 7.51 -28.96 -0.02
N PHE A 437 7.19 -29.43 1.19
CA PHE A 437 6.59 -28.62 2.25
C PHE A 437 7.44 -27.40 2.66
N CYS A 438 8.75 -27.57 2.83
CA CYS A 438 9.66 -26.47 3.20
C CYS A 438 9.77 -25.40 2.10
N SER A 439 9.77 -25.83 0.83
CA SER A 439 9.79 -24.93 -0.32
C SER A 439 8.47 -24.16 -0.44
N LYS A 440 7.34 -24.79 -0.13
CA LYS A 440 6.04 -24.11 -0.06
C LYS A 440 6.02 -23.01 1.00
N LEU A 441 6.49 -23.30 2.22
CA LEU A 441 6.64 -22.26 3.25
C LEU A 441 7.61 -21.15 2.84
N SER A 442 8.66 -21.49 2.09
CA SER A 442 9.60 -20.51 1.56
C SER A 442 8.95 -19.51 0.59
N VAL A 443 7.92 -19.90 -0.17
CA VAL A 443 7.14 -18.96 -1.02
C VAL A 443 6.49 -17.86 -0.19
N ILE A 444 6.07 -18.16 1.04
CA ILE A 444 5.38 -17.22 1.93
C ILE A 444 6.39 -16.32 2.66
N PHE A 445 7.47 -16.93 3.20
CA PHE A 445 8.35 -16.28 4.17
C PHE A 445 9.70 -15.77 3.63
N LYS A 446 10.11 -16.18 2.42
CA LYS A 446 11.30 -15.61 1.77
C LYS A 446 10.91 -14.41 0.89
N GLY A 447 11.89 -13.76 0.26
CA GLY A 447 11.65 -12.56 -0.54
C GLY A 447 10.84 -12.83 -1.81
N PRO A 448 10.23 -11.80 -2.41
CA PRO A 448 9.38 -11.95 -3.59
C PRO A 448 10.10 -12.49 -4.83
N GLY A 449 11.43 -12.34 -4.92
CA GLY A 449 12.25 -12.94 -5.97
C GLY A 449 12.67 -14.40 -5.72
N TRP A 450 12.28 -15.00 -4.59
CA TRP A 450 12.71 -16.36 -4.24
C TRP A 450 12.08 -17.44 -5.14
N GLY A 451 12.86 -18.48 -5.43
CA GLY A 451 12.40 -19.74 -6.02
C GLY A 451 13.31 -20.90 -5.59
N PRO A 452 12.93 -22.16 -5.86
CA PRO A 452 13.79 -23.31 -5.53
C PRO A 452 15.20 -23.15 -6.12
N GLY A 453 16.23 -23.30 -5.26
CA GLY A 453 17.63 -23.12 -5.64
C GLY A 453 18.14 -21.67 -5.64
N LYS A 454 17.27 -20.66 -5.47
CA LYS A 454 17.67 -19.24 -5.41
C LYS A 454 17.99 -18.78 -3.97
N PRO A 455 18.83 -17.73 -3.81
CA PRO A 455 19.06 -17.06 -2.52
C PRO A 455 17.76 -16.52 -1.91
N ARG A 456 17.76 -16.23 -0.60
CA ARG A 456 16.56 -15.83 0.17
C ARG A 456 15.77 -14.67 -0.47
N LEU A 457 16.43 -13.68 -1.05
CA LEU A 457 15.79 -12.51 -1.64
C LEU A 457 15.61 -12.61 -3.17
N GLY A 458 16.01 -13.74 -3.77
CA GLY A 458 16.09 -13.89 -5.21
C GLY A 458 17.47 -13.51 -5.75
N LEU A 459 17.55 -13.34 -7.06
CA LEU A 459 18.76 -12.99 -7.80
C LEU A 459 18.65 -11.55 -8.32
N PRO A 460 19.56 -10.63 -7.96
CA PRO A 460 19.54 -9.26 -8.45
C PRO A 460 19.59 -9.17 -9.99
N GLU A 461 20.20 -10.15 -10.65
CA GLU A 461 20.34 -10.22 -12.10
C GLU A 461 19.00 -10.45 -12.82
N GLU A 462 17.97 -10.92 -12.09
CA GLU A 462 16.62 -11.12 -12.63
C GLU A 462 15.77 -9.85 -12.57
N ILE A 463 16.23 -8.80 -11.88
CA ILE A 463 15.55 -7.51 -11.83
C ILE A 463 15.64 -6.86 -13.22
N PRO A 464 14.50 -6.47 -13.84
CA PRO A 464 14.51 -5.85 -15.16
C PRO A 464 15.38 -4.59 -15.22
N VAL A 465 16.26 -4.52 -16.23
CA VAL A 465 17.10 -3.34 -16.46
C VAL A 465 16.23 -2.18 -16.95
N ILE A 466 16.39 -1.03 -16.31
CA ILE A 466 15.73 0.21 -16.73
C ILE A 466 16.49 0.82 -17.92
N THR A 467 15.79 0.99 -19.03
CA THR A 467 16.31 1.50 -20.31
C THR A 467 16.03 2.99 -20.53
N GLY A 468 15.17 3.59 -19.71
CA GLY A 468 14.68 4.96 -19.87
C GLY A 468 13.57 5.11 -20.92
N LYS A 469 13.14 3.99 -21.53
CA LYS A 469 12.05 3.95 -22.53
C LYS A 469 10.76 3.34 -21.98
N GLU A 470 10.71 3.08 -20.68
CA GLU A 470 9.55 2.51 -20.02
C GLU A 470 8.37 3.48 -20.13
N VAL A 471 7.26 2.98 -20.68
CA VAL A 471 6.01 3.74 -20.81
C VAL A 471 5.06 3.30 -19.70
N PRO A 472 4.63 4.22 -18.81
CA PRO A 472 3.66 3.90 -17.79
C PRO A 472 2.33 3.38 -18.39
N PHE A 473 1.68 2.46 -17.70
CA PHE A 473 0.38 1.92 -18.09
C PHE A 473 -0.67 3.04 -18.10
N ASN A 474 -1.07 3.48 -19.29
CA ASN A 474 -1.98 4.60 -19.48
C ASN A 474 -2.95 4.34 -20.65
N PRO A 475 -4.01 3.55 -20.46
CA PRO A 475 -5.03 3.34 -21.48
C PRO A 475 -5.63 4.67 -21.95
N SER A 476 -5.86 4.81 -23.25
CA SER A 476 -6.47 6.00 -23.82
C SER A 476 -7.95 6.06 -23.45
N VAL A 477 -8.33 7.06 -22.65
CA VAL A 477 -9.71 7.31 -22.20
C VAL A 477 -10.17 8.67 -22.73
N PRO A 478 -11.36 8.79 -23.37
CA PRO A 478 -11.90 10.07 -23.79
C PRO A 478 -12.00 11.10 -22.65
N ALA A 479 -11.82 12.38 -22.97
CA ALA A 479 -11.83 13.47 -21.98
C ALA A 479 -13.12 13.52 -21.15
N TYR A 480 -14.27 13.21 -21.74
CA TYR A 480 -15.55 13.18 -21.00
C TYR A 480 -15.57 12.09 -19.92
N LEU A 481 -14.91 10.95 -20.13
CA LEU A 481 -14.81 9.89 -19.10
C LEU A 481 -13.88 10.29 -17.97
N ASN A 482 -12.80 11.02 -18.25
CA ASN A 482 -11.96 11.59 -17.19
C ASN A 482 -12.75 12.60 -16.34
N CYS A 483 -13.49 13.50 -16.98
CA CYS A 483 -14.36 14.45 -16.27
C CYS A 483 -15.42 13.73 -15.43
N TYR A 484 -16.10 12.75 -16.03
CA TYR A 484 -17.08 11.90 -15.36
C TYR A 484 -16.50 11.22 -14.11
N ALA A 485 -15.33 10.58 -14.25
CA ALA A 485 -14.68 9.90 -13.15
C ALA A 485 -14.30 10.86 -12.01
N VAL A 486 -13.77 12.05 -12.33
CA VAL A 486 -13.42 13.07 -11.33
C VAL A 486 -14.66 13.56 -10.56
N VAL A 487 -15.73 13.90 -11.28
CA VAL A 487 -16.98 14.39 -10.67
C VAL A 487 -17.59 13.33 -9.77
N HIS A 488 -17.75 12.09 -10.27
CA HIS A 488 -18.31 11.02 -9.45
C HIS A 488 -17.38 10.61 -8.30
N PHE A 489 -16.06 10.69 -8.47
CA PHE A 489 -15.12 10.43 -7.38
C PHE A 489 -15.28 11.44 -6.25
N ALA A 490 -15.45 12.73 -6.56
CA ALA A 490 -15.72 13.76 -5.55
C ALA A 490 -16.99 13.46 -4.73
N VAL A 491 -18.06 12.97 -5.38
CA VAL A 491 -19.29 12.52 -4.69
C VAL A 491 -19.02 11.31 -3.78
N ILE A 492 -18.17 10.38 -4.19
CA ILE A 492 -17.79 9.23 -3.33
C ILE A 492 -16.93 9.68 -2.15
N VAL A 493 -16.06 10.67 -2.33
CA VAL A 493 -15.32 11.27 -1.22
C VAL A 493 -16.26 11.92 -0.21
N ASP A 494 -17.28 12.66 -0.66
CA ASP A 494 -18.33 13.23 0.20
C ASP A 494 -19.02 12.13 1.04
N PHE A 495 -19.54 11.08 0.39
CA PHE A 495 -20.18 9.96 1.09
C PHE A 495 -19.24 9.22 2.05
N TYR A 496 -17.96 9.08 1.69
CA TYR A 496 -16.95 8.49 2.58
C TYR A 496 -16.73 9.36 3.83
N THR A 497 -16.57 10.67 3.67
CA THR A 497 -16.40 11.58 4.82
C THR A 497 -17.63 11.61 5.71
N GLU A 498 -18.83 11.57 5.13
CA GLU A 498 -20.07 11.46 5.90
C GLU A 498 -20.16 10.14 6.66
N LEU A 499 -19.83 9.01 6.03
CA LEU A 499 -19.80 7.71 6.69
C LEU A 499 -18.91 7.76 7.94
N LEU A 500 -17.73 8.36 7.85
CA LEU A 500 -16.84 8.51 9.01
C LEU A 500 -17.44 9.42 10.08
N ALA A 501 -18.10 10.52 9.69
CA ALA A 501 -18.71 11.46 10.62
C ALA A 501 -19.95 10.89 11.36
N THR A 502 -20.64 9.93 10.75
CA THR A 502 -21.94 9.41 11.23
C THR A 502 -21.91 7.96 11.69
N VAL A 503 -20.75 7.29 11.65
CA VAL A 503 -20.60 5.87 12.01
C VAL A 503 -21.20 5.52 13.39
N THR A 504 -21.15 6.44 14.35
CA THR A 504 -21.64 6.19 15.72
C THR A 504 -23.17 6.24 15.85
N VAL A 505 -23.87 6.79 14.85
CA VAL A 505 -25.35 6.94 14.87
C VAL A 505 -26.06 6.04 13.86
N LEU A 506 -25.34 5.52 12.87
CA LEU A 506 -25.90 4.65 11.84
C LEU A 506 -26.06 3.21 12.34
N SER A 507 -27.08 2.51 11.83
CA SER A 507 -27.22 1.07 12.05
C SER A 507 -26.12 0.29 11.31
N GLN A 508 -25.76 -0.89 11.84
CA GLN A 508 -24.75 -1.76 11.21
C GLN A 508 -25.10 -2.12 9.76
N GLY A 509 -26.37 -2.41 9.46
CA GLY A 509 -26.84 -2.67 8.11
C GLY A 509 -26.61 -1.48 7.16
N THR A 510 -26.87 -0.26 7.63
CA THR A 510 -26.62 0.97 6.84
C THR A 510 -25.13 1.17 6.58
N ILE A 511 -24.28 0.94 7.59
CA ILE A 511 -22.82 1.04 7.46
C ILE A 511 -22.32 0.06 6.39
N LEU A 512 -22.76 -1.20 6.44
CA LEU A 512 -22.37 -2.23 5.47
C LEU A 512 -22.83 -1.88 4.04
N LEU A 513 -24.05 -1.38 3.88
CA LEU A 513 -24.55 -0.93 2.58
C LEU A 513 -23.74 0.25 2.02
N ARG A 514 -23.42 1.24 2.85
CA ARG A 514 -22.58 2.39 2.46
C ARG A 514 -21.17 1.95 2.05
N ILE A 515 -20.53 1.08 2.84
CA ILE A 515 -19.22 0.50 2.53
C ILE A 515 -19.26 -0.28 1.22
N GLY A 516 -20.27 -1.13 1.03
CA GLY A 516 -20.45 -1.90 -0.20
C GLY A 516 -20.60 -1.01 -1.43
N PHE A 517 -21.37 0.07 -1.31
CA PHE A 517 -21.54 1.05 -2.40
C PHE A 517 -20.25 1.82 -2.71
N ILE A 518 -19.48 2.21 -1.69
CA ILE A 518 -18.17 2.85 -1.88
C ILE A 518 -17.24 1.88 -2.63
N ILE A 519 -17.11 0.64 -2.18
CA ILE A 519 -16.26 -0.37 -2.83
C ILE A 519 -16.67 -0.61 -4.30
N LEU A 520 -17.97 -0.73 -4.56
CA LEU A 520 -18.52 -0.85 -5.92
C LEU A 520 -18.09 0.34 -6.78
N SER A 521 -18.16 1.56 -6.23
CA SER A 521 -17.82 2.78 -6.95
C SER A 521 -16.33 2.90 -7.25
N LEU A 522 -15.47 2.65 -6.26
CA LEU A 522 -14.03 2.65 -6.44
C LEU A 522 -13.59 1.61 -7.49
N THR A 523 -14.23 0.44 -7.50
CA THR A 523 -14.00 -0.60 -8.51
C THR A 523 -14.43 -0.13 -9.90
N SER A 524 -15.60 0.51 -10.00
CA SER A 524 -16.13 1.02 -11.27
C SER A 524 -15.20 2.07 -11.90
N PHE A 525 -14.70 3.03 -11.10
CA PHE A 525 -13.76 4.03 -11.59
C PHE A 525 -12.48 3.41 -12.15
N GLY A 526 -11.91 2.43 -11.45
CA GLY A 526 -10.72 1.72 -11.95
C GLY A 526 -10.97 1.04 -13.30
N LEU A 527 -12.12 0.39 -13.50
CA LEU A 527 -12.45 -0.27 -14.77
C LEU A 527 -12.75 0.74 -15.89
N LEU A 528 -13.39 1.87 -15.59
CA LEU A 528 -13.64 2.95 -16.54
C LEU A 528 -12.33 3.58 -17.03
N LEU A 529 -11.42 3.87 -16.11
CA LEU A 529 -10.10 4.46 -16.39
C LEU A 529 -9.15 3.48 -17.09
N GLU A 530 -9.42 2.17 -17.01
CA GLU A 530 -8.78 1.14 -17.82
C GLU A 530 -9.40 0.95 -19.21
N ASN A 531 -10.50 1.65 -19.52
CA ASN A 531 -11.27 1.48 -20.75
C ASN A 531 -11.68 0.01 -21.01
N ARG A 532 -12.13 -0.70 -19.96
CA ARG A 532 -12.55 -2.11 -20.06
C ARG A 532 -13.94 -2.23 -20.68
N SER A 533 -14.16 -3.26 -21.51
CA SER A 533 -15.45 -3.51 -22.16
C SER A 533 -16.62 -3.69 -21.19
N LYS A 534 -16.39 -4.28 -20.02
CA LYS A 534 -17.41 -4.49 -18.99
C LYS A 534 -17.65 -3.27 -18.08
N ALA A 535 -16.86 -2.20 -18.23
CA ALA A 535 -16.94 -1.04 -17.34
C ALA A 535 -18.32 -0.36 -17.40
N GLY A 536 -18.90 -0.23 -18.60
CA GLY A 536 -20.23 0.38 -18.76
C GLY A 536 -21.35 -0.39 -18.06
N ILE A 537 -21.29 -1.73 -18.06
CA ILE A 537 -22.26 -2.59 -17.36
C ILE A 537 -22.16 -2.39 -15.85
N LEU A 538 -20.93 -2.39 -15.30
CA LEU A 538 -20.76 -2.14 -13.88
C LEU A 538 -21.22 -0.74 -13.49
N GLU A 539 -21.02 0.23 -14.38
CA GLU A 539 -21.35 1.62 -14.13
C GLU A 539 -22.86 1.88 -14.12
N ILE A 540 -23.63 1.30 -15.05
CA ILE A 540 -25.09 1.37 -14.98
C ILE A 540 -25.62 0.66 -13.72
N THR A 541 -25.05 -0.50 -13.36
CA THR A 541 -25.41 -1.20 -12.12
C THR A 541 -25.14 -0.33 -10.91
N ARG A 542 -23.97 0.32 -10.84
CA ARG A 542 -23.62 1.27 -9.77
C ARG A 542 -24.62 2.41 -9.69
N CYS A 543 -25.03 2.99 -10.81
CA CYS A 543 -26.00 4.09 -10.80
C CYS A 543 -27.39 3.65 -10.33
N LEU A 544 -27.86 2.48 -10.77
CA LEU A 544 -29.15 1.95 -10.32
C LEU A 544 -29.13 1.57 -8.84
N VAL A 545 -28.04 0.97 -8.36
CA VAL A 545 -27.84 0.67 -6.93
C VAL A 545 -27.86 1.97 -6.12
N PHE A 546 -27.20 3.03 -6.59
CA PHE A 546 -27.26 4.33 -5.93
C PHE A 546 -28.70 4.82 -5.78
N ILE A 547 -29.46 4.90 -6.87
CA ILE A 547 -30.85 5.41 -6.85
C ILE A 547 -31.71 4.60 -5.89
N GLY A 548 -31.62 3.26 -5.94
CA GLY A 548 -32.37 2.38 -5.05
C GLY A 548 -32.03 2.59 -3.58
N VAL A 549 -30.73 2.53 -3.24
CA VAL A 549 -30.25 2.68 -1.85
C VAL A 549 -30.48 4.10 -1.31
N TYR A 550 -30.38 5.11 -2.18
CA TYR A 550 -30.67 6.52 -1.87
C TYR A 550 -32.14 6.73 -1.52
N LYS A 551 -33.07 6.21 -2.35
CA LYS A 551 -34.52 6.31 -2.12
C LYS A 551 -34.97 5.58 -0.84
N LEU A 552 -34.32 4.48 -0.50
CA LEU A 552 -34.53 3.77 0.76
C LEU A 552 -33.95 4.50 1.98
N GLY A 553 -33.24 5.61 1.79
CA GLY A 553 -32.70 6.45 2.86
C GLY A 553 -31.35 6.02 3.43
N TYR A 554 -30.71 4.99 2.86
CA TYR A 554 -29.43 4.47 3.35
C TYR A 554 -28.21 5.28 2.86
N LEU A 555 -28.35 6.09 1.80
CA LEU A 555 -27.31 6.97 1.24
C LEU A 555 -27.70 8.45 1.21
N ARG A 556 -28.29 8.99 2.28
CA ARG A 556 -28.59 10.43 2.34
C ARG A 556 -27.32 11.26 2.53
N SER A 557 -27.25 12.41 1.85
CA SER A 557 -26.26 13.47 2.15
C SER A 557 -26.71 14.27 3.37
N GLN A 558 -25.76 14.79 4.16
CA GLN A 558 -26.07 15.75 5.24
C GLN A 558 -26.66 17.06 4.72
N PHE A 559 -26.30 17.46 3.50
CA PHE A 559 -26.83 18.67 2.87
C PHE A 559 -28.02 18.30 2.00
N SER A 560 -29.23 18.61 2.49
CA SER A 560 -30.48 18.31 1.79
C SER A 560 -30.53 18.87 0.35
N SER A 561 -29.87 20.00 0.11
CA SER A 561 -29.72 20.61 -1.21
C SER A 561 -28.89 19.79 -2.19
N LEU A 562 -27.87 19.06 -1.72
CA LEU A 562 -27.04 18.19 -2.56
C LEU A 562 -27.72 16.86 -2.87
N GLY A 563 -28.60 16.40 -1.99
CA GLY A 563 -29.30 15.13 -2.17
C GLY A 563 -30.07 15.03 -3.49
N TYR A 564 -30.87 16.05 -3.82
CA TYR A 564 -31.61 16.09 -5.10
C TYR A 564 -30.67 16.17 -6.30
N ALA A 565 -29.58 16.95 -6.21
CA ALA A 565 -28.59 17.05 -7.27
C ALA A 565 -27.91 15.69 -7.55
N TYR A 566 -27.60 14.90 -6.51
CA TYR A 566 -27.06 13.56 -6.68
C TYR A 566 -28.05 12.60 -7.32
N GLU A 567 -29.32 12.62 -6.91
CA GLU A 567 -30.35 11.77 -7.53
C GLU A 567 -30.51 12.07 -9.03
N VAL A 568 -30.55 13.36 -9.40
CA VAL A 568 -30.60 13.79 -10.81
C VAL A 568 -29.35 13.35 -11.56
N LEU A 569 -28.16 13.60 -11.02
CA LEU A 569 -26.88 13.21 -11.64
C LEU A 569 -26.86 11.72 -11.94
N PHE A 570 -27.14 10.89 -10.94
CA PHE A 570 -27.09 9.43 -11.10
C PHE A 570 -28.17 8.88 -12.03
N SER A 571 -29.35 9.51 -12.09
CA SER A 571 -30.42 9.15 -13.03
C SER A 571 -30.02 9.44 -14.47
N LEU A 572 -29.44 10.62 -14.73
CA LEU A 572 -28.91 10.97 -16.05
C LEU A 572 -27.75 10.04 -16.47
N CYS A 573 -26.86 9.70 -15.54
CA CYS A 573 -25.77 8.78 -15.80
C CYS A 573 -26.26 7.35 -16.09
N ALA A 574 -27.28 6.85 -15.35
CA ALA A 574 -27.89 5.56 -15.63
C ALA A 574 -28.49 5.52 -17.05
N ALA A 575 -29.20 6.58 -17.46
CA ALA A 575 -29.74 6.70 -18.81
C ALA A 575 -28.62 6.75 -19.87
N PHE A 576 -27.57 7.56 -19.63
CA PHE A 576 -26.41 7.65 -20.52
C PHE A 576 -25.76 6.27 -20.75
N TRP A 577 -25.44 5.54 -19.67
CA TRP A 577 -24.81 4.23 -19.80
C TRP A 577 -25.75 3.18 -20.40
N GLY A 578 -27.05 3.26 -20.14
CA GLY A 578 -28.06 2.44 -20.81
C GLY A 578 -28.02 2.63 -22.33
N ILE A 579 -28.00 3.87 -22.81
CA ILE A 579 -27.89 4.18 -24.24
C ILE A 579 -26.57 3.66 -24.82
N GLN A 580 -25.44 3.85 -24.12
CA GLN A 580 -24.14 3.37 -24.58
C GLN A 580 -24.09 1.83 -24.72
N ILE A 581 -24.62 1.11 -23.74
CA ILE A 581 -24.69 -0.35 -23.77
C ILE A 581 -25.58 -0.82 -24.94
N MET A 582 -26.75 -0.19 -25.12
CA MET A 582 -27.64 -0.51 -26.23
C MET A 582 -26.96 -0.30 -27.59
N LYS A 583 -26.23 0.82 -27.77
CA LYS A 583 -25.44 1.08 -28.99
C LYS A 583 -24.35 0.03 -29.23
N GLN A 584 -23.68 -0.43 -28.18
CA GLN A 584 -22.66 -1.47 -28.31
C GLN A 584 -23.27 -2.83 -28.71
N ILE A 585 -24.41 -3.18 -28.13
CA ILE A 585 -25.12 -4.43 -28.45
C ILE A 585 -25.62 -4.41 -29.90
N THR A 586 -26.22 -3.31 -30.35
CA THR A 586 -26.71 -3.19 -31.74
C THR A 586 -25.56 -3.21 -32.74
N SER A 587 -24.49 -2.44 -32.51
CA SER A 587 -23.32 -2.41 -33.39
C SER A 587 -22.55 -3.74 -33.43
N SER A 588 -22.58 -4.55 -32.37
CA SER A 588 -21.96 -5.88 -32.37
C SER A 588 -22.75 -6.90 -33.19
N LYS A 589 -24.07 -6.75 -33.30
CA LYS A 589 -24.90 -7.63 -34.15
C LYS A 589 -24.65 -7.37 -35.63
N ASP A 590 -24.45 -6.10 -36.01
CA ASP A 590 -24.18 -5.69 -37.40
C ASP A 590 -22.80 -6.13 -37.92
N LYS A 591 -21.88 -6.58 -37.05
CA LYS A 591 -20.56 -7.12 -37.44
C LYS A 591 -20.54 -8.64 -37.65
N HIS A 592 -21.62 -9.33 -37.29
CA HIS A 592 -21.76 -10.78 -37.42
C HIS A 592 -22.75 -11.21 -38.52
N HIS A 593 -23.39 -10.25 -39.18
CA HIS A 593 -24.03 -10.40 -40.49
C HIS A 593 -23.08 -9.87 -41.57
#